data_AF-A0A317MHD4-F1
#
_entry.id   AF-A0A317MHD4-F1
#
_cell.length_a   1.000
_cell.length_b   1.000
_cell.length_c   1.000
_cell.angle_alpha   90.00
_cell.angle_beta   90.00
_cell.angle_gamma   90.00
#
_symmetry.space_group_name_H-M   'P 1'
#
loop_
_entity.id
_entity.type
_entity.pdbx_description
1 polymer ?
#
loop_
_entity_poly.entity_id
_entity_poly.type
_entity_poly.pdbx_seq_one_letter_code
_entity_poly.pdbx_strand_id
1 'polypeptide(L)'
;MTHTPGSPAPHPLPPLPRPVTGVFVRNVLQTACPGYLALVWLDAEPLHTGADFAFVDDLPATCPHPDEPLPEEYRRAFETGVREGLENRGRGRSPYATRIVFRDAAWSWVDSNPQSFEIAGRRAAVEILDCVREHREPRQAGRNARIDRPIPPMPHTRTRG
;
A
#
# COMPACT_ATOMS: atom_id res chain seq x y z
N MET A 1 -22.19 -44.09 -5.66
CA MET A 1 -21.10 -43.12 -5.88
C MET A 1 -21.75 -41.76 -6.06
N THR A 2 -21.86 -40.98 -4.99
CA THR A 2 -22.42 -39.63 -5.02
C THR A 2 -21.34 -38.66 -5.48
N HIS A 3 -21.51 -38.10 -6.68
CA HIS A 3 -20.71 -37.01 -7.19
C HIS A 3 -21.14 -35.74 -6.45
N THR A 4 -20.31 -35.25 -5.53
CA THR A 4 -20.48 -33.89 -5.00
C THR A 4 -20.18 -32.92 -6.15
N PRO A 5 -21.11 -32.05 -6.56
CA PRO A 5 -20.79 -31.02 -7.53
C PRO A 5 -19.72 -30.11 -6.93
N GLY A 6 -18.62 -29.94 -7.68
CA GLY A 6 -17.53 -29.03 -7.28
C GLY A 6 -18.10 -27.64 -7.01
N SER A 7 -17.66 -27.03 -5.91
CA SER A 7 -18.04 -25.66 -5.54
C SER A 7 -17.86 -24.74 -6.75
N PRO A 8 -18.84 -23.86 -7.06
CA PRO A 8 -18.68 -22.92 -8.16
C PRO A 8 -17.42 -22.08 -7.92
N ALA A 9 -16.62 -21.89 -8.98
CA ALA A 9 -15.46 -21.02 -8.91
C ALA A 9 -15.90 -19.64 -8.42
N PRO A 10 -15.15 -18.99 -7.50
CA PRO A 10 -15.55 -17.70 -6.95
C PRO A 10 -15.73 -16.68 -8.07
N HIS A 11 -16.81 -15.90 -8.02
CA HIS A 11 -17.05 -14.84 -8.98
C HIS A 11 -15.89 -13.83 -8.97
N PRO A 12 -15.46 -13.33 -10.15
CA PRO A 12 -14.43 -12.28 -10.23
C PRO A 12 -14.81 -11.08 -9.36
N LEU A 13 -13.84 -10.46 -8.70
CA LEU A 13 -14.11 -9.24 -7.94
C LEU A 13 -14.54 -8.10 -8.88
N PRO A 14 -15.48 -7.25 -8.44
CA PRO A 14 -15.70 -5.98 -9.14
C PRO A 14 -14.42 -5.13 -9.05
N PRO A 15 -14.11 -4.34 -10.09
CA PRO A 15 -12.98 -3.42 -10.04
C PRO A 15 -13.18 -2.35 -8.94
N LEU A 16 -12.07 -1.76 -8.46
CA LEU A 16 -12.13 -0.60 -7.57
C LEU A 16 -13.07 0.48 -8.18
N PRO A 17 -14.04 1.04 -7.43
CA PRO A 17 -15.06 1.92 -8.01
C PRO A 17 -14.53 3.21 -8.63
N ARG A 18 -13.37 3.68 -8.17
CA ARG A 18 -12.67 4.85 -8.68
C ARG A 18 -11.17 4.74 -8.35
N PRO A 19 -10.30 5.45 -9.08
CA PRO A 19 -8.92 5.64 -8.65
C PRO A 19 -8.83 6.37 -7.30
N VAL A 20 -7.81 6.01 -6.53
CA VAL A 20 -7.41 6.70 -5.29
C VAL A 20 -5.94 7.07 -5.45
N THR A 21 -5.67 8.35 -5.70
CA THR A 21 -4.33 8.84 -6.05
C THR A 21 -3.65 9.57 -4.91
N GLY A 22 -2.34 9.39 -4.75
CA GLY A 22 -1.54 10.12 -3.77
C GLY A 22 -1.71 9.62 -2.34
N VAL A 23 -2.01 8.34 -2.14
CA VAL A 23 -2.06 7.75 -0.80
C VAL A 23 -0.68 7.83 -0.16
N PHE A 24 -0.62 8.30 1.08
CA PHE A 24 0.62 8.40 1.84
C PHE A 24 0.50 7.72 3.19
N VAL A 25 1.42 6.81 3.48
CA VAL A 25 1.54 6.17 4.79
C VAL A 25 2.80 6.62 5.49
N ARG A 26 2.63 7.11 6.72
CA ARG A 26 3.69 7.40 7.68
C ARG A 26 3.70 6.32 8.76
N ASN A 27 4.56 5.31 8.62
CA ASN A 27 4.82 4.34 9.67
C ASN A 27 6.14 4.67 10.39
N VAL A 28 6.03 5.31 11.56
CA VAL A 28 7.18 5.66 12.39
C VAL A 28 6.93 5.20 13.83
N LEU A 29 7.78 4.30 14.33
CA LEU A 29 7.85 3.91 15.73
C LEU A 29 9.29 4.00 16.23
N GLN A 30 9.54 4.89 17.18
CA GLN A 30 10.87 5.16 17.73
C GLN A 30 11.07 4.58 19.15
N THR A 31 10.17 3.72 19.62
CA THR A 31 10.21 3.19 21.00
C THR A 31 11.06 1.93 21.18
N ALA A 32 11.72 1.45 20.13
CA ALA A 32 12.62 0.29 20.17
C ALA A 32 13.76 0.49 19.17
N CYS A 33 14.96 -0.04 19.47
CA CYS A 33 16.05 -0.20 18.52
C CYS A 33 16.13 -1.67 18.07
N PRO A 34 16.10 -1.96 16.76
CA PRO A 34 15.92 -1.02 15.65
C PRO A 34 14.49 -0.44 15.65
N GLY A 35 14.36 0.79 15.14
CA GLY A 35 13.07 1.46 14.96
C GLY A 35 12.17 0.76 13.94
N TYR A 36 10.98 1.30 13.73
CA TYR A 36 10.18 0.98 12.54
C TYR A 36 9.95 2.26 11.75
N LEU A 37 10.63 2.37 10.61
CA LEU A 37 10.47 3.44 9.64
C LEU A 37 10.02 2.87 8.30
N ALA A 38 8.90 3.38 7.78
CA ALA A 38 8.52 3.26 6.38
C ALA A 38 7.63 4.46 6.02
N LEU A 39 8.07 5.26 5.06
CA LEU A 39 7.24 6.29 4.42
C LEU A 39 7.00 5.85 2.98
N VAL A 40 5.74 5.81 2.55
CA VAL A 40 5.39 5.26 1.23
C VAL A 40 4.30 6.08 0.57
N TRP A 41 4.41 6.23 -0.74
CA TRP A 41 3.44 6.87 -1.62
C TRP A 41 2.99 5.89 -2.69
N LEU A 42 1.69 5.85 -2.95
CA LEU A 42 1.11 4.96 -3.95
C LEU A 42 -0.19 5.50 -4.52
N ASP A 43 -0.57 4.94 -5.66
CA ASP A 43 -1.92 5.04 -6.20
C ASP A 43 -2.61 3.67 -6.19
N ALA A 44 -3.93 3.69 -6.11
CA ALA A 44 -4.77 2.52 -6.33
C ALA A 44 -5.69 2.75 -7.53
N GLU A 45 -5.65 1.82 -8.48
CA GLU A 45 -6.39 1.88 -9.73
C GLU A 45 -7.38 0.70 -9.85
N PRO A 46 -8.50 0.89 -10.55
CA PRO A 46 -9.39 -0.20 -10.95
C PRO A 46 -8.65 -1.27 -11.76
N LEU A 47 -8.86 -2.55 -11.44
CA LEU A 47 -8.28 -3.68 -12.20
C LEU A 47 -9.36 -4.47 -12.94
N HIS A 48 -9.27 -4.53 -14.28
CA HIS A 48 -10.30 -5.12 -15.15
C HIS A 48 -9.93 -6.49 -15.75
N THR A 49 -8.78 -7.06 -15.38
CA THR A 49 -8.19 -8.23 -16.07
C THR A 49 -8.60 -9.59 -15.49
N GLY A 50 -9.66 -9.64 -14.68
CA GLY A 50 -10.10 -10.86 -13.99
C GLY A 50 -9.18 -11.34 -12.85
N ALA A 51 -8.07 -10.66 -12.61
CA ALA A 51 -7.22 -10.84 -11.43
C ALA A 51 -7.76 -10.00 -10.27
N ASP A 52 -7.65 -10.52 -9.04
CA ASP A 52 -8.11 -9.81 -7.83
C ASP A 52 -7.11 -8.74 -7.36
N PHE A 53 -5.83 -8.86 -7.74
CA PHE A 53 -4.77 -7.95 -7.30
C PHE A 53 -3.65 -7.87 -8.34
N ALA A 54 -3.10 -6.67 -8.53
CA ALA A 54 -1.87 -6.45 -9.29
C ALA A 54 -1.00 -5.42 -8.57
N PHE A 55 0.31 -5.63 -8.58
CA PHE A 55 1.29 -4.70 -8.02
C PHE A 55 2.23 -4.22 -9.12
N VAL A 56 2.37 -2.91 -9.25
CA VAL A 56 3.27 -2.26 -10.21
C VAL A 56 4.32 -1.52 -9.40
N ASP A 57 5.57 -1.90 -9.59
CA ASP A 57 6.71 -1.15 -9.07
C ASP A 57 7.02 0.01 -10.02
N ASP A 58 6.71 1.22 -9.57
CA ASP A 58 6.96 2.48 -10.28
C ASP A 58 7.81 3.40 -9.39
N LEU A 59 8.67 2.80 -8.56
CA LEU A 59 9.58 3.54 -7.70
C LEU A 59 10.65 4.24 -8.53
N PRO A 60 11.19 5.38 -8.05
CA PRO A 60 12.42 5.92 -8.59
C PRO A 60 13.57 4.93 -8.44
N ALA A 61 14.57 5.04 -9.31
CA ALA A 61 15.76 4.16 -9.27
C ALA A 61 16.52 4.24 -7.93
N THR A 62 16.48 5.38 -7.26
CA THR A 62 17.00 5.57 -5.90
C THR A 62 16.00 6.32 -5.03
N CYS A 63 15.94 5.95 -3.75
CA CYS A 63 15.18 6.67 -2.73
C CYS A 63 16.10 7.71 -2.07
N PRO A 64 15.67 8.96 -1.91
CA PRO A 64 16.52 9.99 -1.31
C PRO A 64 16.77 9.69 0.17
N HIS A 65 18.06 9.65 0.54
CA HIS A 65 18.54 9.23 1.86
C HIS A 65 18.07 7.80 2.18
N PRO A 66 18.83 6.75 1.81
CA PRO A 66 20.29 6.76 1.61
C PRO A 66 20.80 7.07 0.18
N ASP A 67 19.96 7.46 -0.78
CA ASP A 67 20.33 7.54 -2.21
C ASP A 67 20.66 6.16 -2.81
N GLU A 68 19.89 5.17 -2.39
CA GLU A 68 19.98 3.79 -2.83
C GLU A 68 18.59 3.29 -3.22
N PRO A 69 18.49 2.28 -4.10
CA PRO A 69 17.22 1.65 -4.40
C PRO A 69 16.56 1.13 -3.11
N LEU A 70 15.22 1.07 -3.10
CA LEU A 70 14.52 0.38 -2.03
C LEU A 70 14.90 -1.12 -2.06
N PRO A 71 15.34 -1.71 -0.93
CA PRO A 71 15.64 -3.13 -0.87
C PRO A 71 14.44 -3.99 -1.30
N GLU A 72 14.70 -5.04 -2.06
CA GLU A 72 13.65 -5.87 -2.65
C GLU A 72 12.76 -6.51 -1.56
N GLU A 73 13.33 -6.89 -0.43
CA GLU A 73 12.61 -7.46 0.69
C GLU A 73 11.61 -6.47 1.29
N TYR A 74 11.88 -5.16 1.26
CA TYR A 74 10.96 -4.13 1.74
C TYR A 74 9.80 -3.95 0.77
N ARG A 75 10.09 -3.96 -0.54
CA ARG A 75 9.08 -3.93 -1.60
C ARG A 75 8.14 -5.14 -1.50
N ARG A 76 8.68 -6.35 -1.38
CA ARG A 76 7.90 -7.60 -1.24
C ARG A 76 7.06 -7.61 0.05
N ALA A 77 7.63 -7.12 1.16
CA ALA A 77 6.90 -7.01 2.42
C ALA A 77 5.75 -5.99 2.32
N PHE A 78 5.98 -4.85 1.67
CA PHE A 78 4.94 -3.87 1.41
C PHE A 78 3.80 -4.46 0.57
N GLU A 79 4.12 -5.10 -0.56
CA GLU A 79 3.13 -5.76 -1.41
C GLU A 79 2.29 -6.78 -0.63
N THR A 80 2.95 -7.62 0.17
CA THR A 80 2.29 -8.59 1.04
C THR A 80 1.34 -7.90 2.01
N GLY A 81 1.80 -6.85 2.68
CA GLY A 81 0.99 -6.07 3.60
C GLY A 81 -0.23 -5.44 2.93
N VAL A 82 -0.10 -4.92 1.70
CA VAL A 82 -1.25 -4.37 0.98
C VAL A 82 -2.29 -5.46 0.69
N ARG A 83 -1.86 -6.60 0.16
CA ARG A 83 -2.74 -7.74 -0.15
C ARG A 83 -3.51 -8.18 1.09
N GLU A 84 -2.81 -8.44 2.19
CA GLU A 84 -3.43 -8.82 3.46
C GLU A 84 -4.36 -7.74 4.01
N GLY A 85 -4.00 -6.46 3.89
CA GLY A 85 -4.84 -5.36 4.33
C GLY A 85 -6.16 -5.29 3.59
N LEU A 86 -6.15 -5.51 2.26
CA LEU A 86 -7.34 -5.57 1.43
C LEU A 86 -8.23 -6.76 1.83
N GLU A 87 -7.62 -7.95 1.99
CA GLU A 87 -8.31 -9.18 2.37
C GLU A 87 -8.94 -9.09 3.76
N ASN A 88 -8.20 -8.56 4.74
CA ASN A 88 -8.70 -8.39 6.11
C ASN A 88 -9.93 -7.47 6.15
N ARG A 89 -9.93 -6.39 5.36
CA ARG A 89 -11.06 -5.45 5.33
C ARG A 89 -12.29 -6.04 4.63
N GLY A 90 -12.09 -6.90 3.64
CA GLY A 90 -13.17 -7.66 3.00
C GLY A 90 -13.48 -9.01 3.64
N ARG A 91 -13.05 -9.25 4.89
CA ARG A 91 -13.35 -10.45 5.69
C ARG A 91 -12.83 -11.77 5.07
N GLY A 92 -11.59 -11.76 4.62
CA GLY A 92 -10.88 -12.93 4.07
C GLY A 92 -10.76 -12.95 2.55
N ARG A 93 -11.28 -11.92 1.86
CA ARG A 93 -11.05 -11.66 0.43
C ARG A 93 -11.12 -10.17 0.20
N SER A 94 -10.29 -9.62 -0.71
CA SER A 94 -10.42 -8.21 -1.10
C SER A 94 -11.85 -7.90 -1.56
N PRO A 95 -12.45 -6.75 -1.21
CA PRO A 95 -13.75 -6.36 -1.73
C PRO A 95 -13.72 -5.95 -3.20
N TYR A 96 -12.54 -5.58 -3.74
CA TYR A 96 -12.37 -5.09 -5.10
C TYR A 96 -11.10 -5.63 -5.77
N ALA A 97 -11.18 -5.85 -7.08
CA ALA A 97 -10.02 -6.04 -7.93
C ALA A 97 -9.25 -4.72 -8.04
N THR A 98 -8.01 -4.72 -7.54
CA THR A 98 -7.23 -3.48 -7.35
C THR A 98 -5.83 -3.62 -7.92
N ARG A 99 -5.39 -2.62 -8.69
CA ARG A 99 -3.98 -2.43 -9.06
C ARG A 99 -3.36 -1.40 -8.14
N ILE A 100 -2.21 -1.73 -7.58
CA ILE A 100 -1.41 -0.83 -6.75
C ILE A 100 -0.22 -0.36 -7.57
N VAL A 101 -0.01 0.95 -7.64
CA VAL A 101 1.17 1.54 -8.28
C VAL A 101 2.02 2.16 -7.20
N PHE A 102 3.18 1.57 -6.91
CA PHE A 102 4.06 2.00 -5.84
C PHE A 102 4.99 3.10 -6.34
N ARG A 103 4.72 4.35 -5.96
CA ARG A 103 5.28 5.55 -6.60
C ARG A 103 6.55 6.07 -5.96
N ASP A 104 6.65 5.98 -4.62
CA ASP A 104 7.82 6.46 -3.91
C ASP A 104 7.92 5.82 -2.51
N ALA A 105 9.12 5.83 -1.95
CA ALA A 105 9.40 5.40 -0.60
C ALA A 105 10.56 6.19 0.03
N ALA A 106 10.54 6.32 1.35
CA ALA A 106 11.70 6.73 2.13
C ALA A 106 11.96 5.73 3.26
N TRP A 107 13.23 5.41 3.47
CA TRP A 107 13.68 4.32 4.33
C TRP A 107 15.04 4.65 4.96
N SER A 108 15.46 3.87 5.96
CA SER A 108 16.74 4.03 6.68
C SER A 108 17.38 2.67 6.93
N TRP A 109 18.69 2.57 6.75
CA TRP A 109 19.48 1.38 7.11
C TRP A 109 19.30 0.92 8.56
N VAL A 110 19.04 1.86 9.47
CA VAL A 110 19.02 1.60 10.91
C VAL A 110 17.61 1.32 11.41
N ASP A 111 16.61 1.99 10.83
CA ASP A 111 15.24 2.01 11.36
C ASP A 111 14.21 1.32 10.45
N SER A 112 14.54 1.05 9.19
CA SER A 112 13.65 0.31 8.30
C SER A 112 13.90 -1.19 8.38
N ASN A 113 12.83 -1.95 8.25
CA ASN A 113 12.87 -3.41 8.22
C ASN A 113 11.65 -3.94 7.43
N PRO A 114 11.63 -5.21 7.01
CA PRO A 114 10.51 -5.73 6.23
C PRO A 114 9.16 -5.55 6.94
N GLN A 115 9.12 -5.74 8.26
CA GLN A 115 7.91 -5.58 9.05
C GLN A 115 7.38 -4.13 9.06
N SER A 116 8.24 -3.10 9.03
CA SER A 116 7.80 -1.71 8.94
C SER A 116 7.07 -1.43 7.62
N PHE A 117 7.52 -2.04 6.53
CA PHE A 117 6.91 -1.94 5.20
C PHE A 117 5.63 -2.77 5.07
N GLU A 118 5.59 -3.97 5.64
CA GLU A 118 4.37 -4.79 5.70
C GLU A 118 3.24 -4.06 6.46
N ILE A 119 3.56 -3.47 7.62
CA ILE A 119 2.60 -2.65 8.39
C ILE A 119 2.15 -1.43 7.57
N ALA A 120 3.07 -0.80 6.82
CA ALA A 120 2.72 0.32 5.96
C ALA A 120 1.76 -0.11 4.83
N GLY A 121 1.99 -1.27 4.21
CA GLY A 121 1.11 -1.86 3.20
C GLY A 121 -0.29 -2.11 3.72
N ARG A 122 -0.42 -2.74 4.90
CA ARG A 122 -1.74 -2.99 5.53
C ARG A 122 -2.51 -1.70 5.77
N ARG A 123 -1.81 -0.63 6.18
CA ARG A 123 -2.42 0.69 6.42
C ARG A 123 -2.82 1.40 5.13
N ALA A 124 -2.01 1.28 4.07
CA ALA A 124 -2.35 1.79 2.75
C ALA A 124 -3.65 1.19 2.25
N ALA A 125 -3.81 -0.14 2.36
CA ALA A 125 -5.03 -0.84 1.96
C ALA A 125 -6.27 -0.33 2.70
N VAL A 126 -6.18 -0.14 4.02
CA VAL A 126 -7.27 0.41 4.82
C VAL A 126 -7.65 1.80 4.34
N GLU A 127 -6.67 2.68 4.14
CA GLU A 127 -6.93 4.06 3.70
C GLU A 127 -7.55 4.11 2.30
N ILE A 128 -7.08 3.28 1.36
CA ILE A 128 -7.67 3.16 0.02
C ILE A 128 -9.16 2.81 0.10
N LEU A 129 -9.49 1.78 0.88
CA LEU A 129 -10.87 1.31 1.02
C LEU A 129 -11.75 2.32 1.75
N ASP A 130 -11.22 3.02 2.75
CA ASP A 130 -11.95 4.07 3.44
C ASP A 130 -12.17 5.29 2.51
N CYS A 131 -11.21 5.65 1.66
CA CYS A 131 -11.40 6.70 0.63
C CYS A 131 -12.55 6.36 -0.32
N VAL A 132 -12.62 5.11 -0.78
CA VAL A 132 -13.71 4.64 -1.65
C VAL A 132 -15.04 4.68 -0.91
N ARG A 133 -15.10 4.11 0.30
CA ARG A 133 -16.32 4.02 1.12
C ARG A 133 -16.88 5.39 1.50
N GLU A 134 -16.01 6.34 1.80
CA GLU A 134 -16.38 7.67 2.32
C GLU A 134 -16.37 8.75 1.24
N HIS A 135 -16.10 8.38 -0.02
CA HIS A 135 -16.01 9.32 -1.16
C HIS A 135 -15.11 10.54 -0.89
N ARG A 136 -13.94 10.31 -0.27
CA ARG A 136 -13.00 11.35 0.13
C ARG A 136 -11.61 11.17 -0.47
N GLU A 137 -10.84 12.25 -0.52
CA GLU A 137 -9.42 12.19 -0.85
C GLU A 137 -8.59 11.52 0.26
N PRO A 138 -7.42 10.96 -0.09
CA PRO A 138 -6.50 10.39 0.89
C PRO A 138 -6.06 11.40 1.94
N ARG A 139 -5.86 10.88 3.15
CA ARG A 139 -5.22 11.59 4.27
C ARG A 139 -3.97 10.83 4.65
N GLN A 140 -3.14 11.44 5.50
CA GLN A 140 -2.00 10.71 6.05
C GLN A 140 -2.49 9.49 6.83
N ALA A 141 -1.98 8.31 6.49
CA ALA A 141 -2.30 7.07 7.17
C ALA A 141 -1.13 6.59 8.06
N GLY A 142 -1.44 5.89 9.14
CA GLY A 142 -0.46 5.24 10.02
C GLY A 142 -0.31 5.84 11.41
N ARG A 143 0.64 5.29 12.16
CA ARG A 143 0.84 5.58 13.59
C ARG A 143 1.39 7.00 13.72
N ASN A 144 0.69 7.83 14.50
CA ASN A 144 0.95 9.26 14.63
C ASN A 144 0.77 10.06 13.33
N ALA A 145 0.01 9.52 12.35
CA ALA A 145 -0.40 10.30 11.21
C ALA A 145 -1.28 11.47 11.69
N ARG A 146 -1.01 12.65 11.15
CA ARG A 146 -1.74 13.87 11.49
C ARG A 146 -2.76 14.12 10.39
N ILE A 147 -4.00 13.73 10.65
CA ILE A 147 -5.12 13.78 9.70
C ILE A 147 -5.36 15.21 9.18
N ASP A 148 -5.04 16.21 10.00
CA ASP A 148 -5.10 17.64 9.71
C ASP A 148 -3.95 18.17 8.84
N ARG A 149 -2.86 17.40 8.68
CA ARG A 149 -1.72 17.82 7.88
C ARG A 149 -1.85 17.39 6.42
N PRO A 150 -1.42 18.25 5.48
CA PRO A 150 -1.38 17.88 4.07
C PRO A 150 -0.44 16.69 3.87
N ILE A 151 -0.74 15.86 2.87
CA ILE A 151 0.17 14.80 2.44
C ILE A 151 1.45 15.46 1.91
N PRO A 152 2.64 15.09 2.42
CA PRO A 152 3.89 15.63 1.91
C PRO A 152 4.09 15.22 0.44
N PRO A 153 4.73 16.08 -0.39
CA PRO A 153 5.03 15.72 -1.76
C PRO A 153 6.02 14.55 -1.80
N MET A 154 5.89 13.72 -2.85
CA MET A 154 6.78 12.59 -3.12
C MET A 154 8.23 13.07 -3.17
N PRO A 155 9.16 12.44 -2.43
CA PRO A 155 10.55 12.84 -2.41
C PRO A 155 11.18 13.09 -3.79
N HIS A 156 10.96 12.21 -4.77
CA HIS A 156 11.54 12.35 -6.12
C HIS A 156 11.02 13.56 -6.91
N THR A 157 9.89 14.13 -6.52
CA THR A 157 9.31 15.32 -7.20
C THR A 157 9.89 16.65 -6.70
N ARG A 158 10.71 16.62 -5.65
CA ARG A 158 11.27 17.83 -5.02
C ARG A 158 12.43 18.44 -5.82
N THR A 159 12.98 17.73 -6.79
CA THR A 159 14.10 18.17 -7.64
C THR A 159 13.63 18.84 -8.93
N ARG A 160 12.99 20.02 -8.80
CA ARG A 160 12.93 21.06 -9.84
C ARG A 160 12.89 22.44 -9.17
N GLY A 161 14.07 22.95 -8.85
CA GLY A 161 14.31 24.30 -8.33
C GLY A 161 15.79 24.62 -8.42
#